data_AF-K1QEZ8-F1
#
_entry.id   AF-K1QEZ8-F1
#
_cell.length_a   1.000
_cell.length_b   1.000
_cell.length_c   1.000
_cell.angle_alpha   90.00
_cell.angle_beta   90.00
_cell.angle_gamma   90.00
#
_symmetry.space_group_name_H-M   'P 1'
#
loop_
_entity.id
_entity.type
_entity.pdbx_description
1 polymer ?
#
loop_
_entity_poly.entity_id
_entity_poly.type
_entity_poly.pdbx_seq_one_letter_code
_entity_poly.pdbx_strand_id
1 'polypeptide(L)'
;MVAWAVSNCHTPSKRENYVTSLQKYVTVDIFGKCGHLSCGVRSAGVTDCHFKFAKDYKFYLAFENSICKDYTTEKLFNFFFHDLAMIPVINGPPNAHEYIPRGTYINARDFSSPVELARELHRIGSNETLYVQYLREKDKYGAKHFNWKDALCPLCKTLQTNPPLNNTIPDIDKWLKRCRSF
;
A
#
# COMPACT_ATOMS: atom_id res chain seq x y z
N MET A 1 -4.31 -16.37 -4.44
CA MET A 1 -4.61 -15.20 -5.30
C MET A 1 -4.10 -13.91 -4.68
N VAL A 2 -4.50 -13.60 -3.44
CA VAL A 2 -4.07 -12.40 -2.70
C VAL A 2 -3.31 -12.81 -1.44
N ALA A 3 -2.18 -12.16 -1.17
CA ALA A 3 -1.45 -12.30 0.10
C ALA A 3 -1.59 -11.05 0.98
N TRP A 4 -1.58 -11.24 2.29
CA TRP A 4 -1.54 -10.15 3.26
C TRP A 4 -0.69 -10.52 4.47
N ALA A 5 0.47 -9.88 4.64
CA ALA A 5 1.26 -10.02 5.86
C ALA A 5 0.95 -8.92 6.87
N VAL A 6 0.43 -9.31 8.03
CA VAL A 6 -0.12 -8.39 9.02
C VAL A 6 0.08 -8.90 10.45
N SER A 7 0.40 -7.98 11.36
CA SER A 7 0.59 -8.28 12.78
C SER A 7 -0.05 -7.29 13.75
N ASN A 8 -0.58 -6.17 13.24
CA ASN A 8 -1.42 -5.26 14.01
C ASN A 8 -2.89 -5.47 13.60
N CYS A 9 -3.65 -6.12 14.49
CA CYS A 9 -5.00 -6.63 14.24
C CYS A 9 -6.10 -5.73 14.76
N HIS A 10 -5.74 -4.59 15.37
CA HIS A 10 -6.70 -3.61 15.88
C HIS A 10 -6.23 -2.24 15.42
N THR A 11 -6.73 -1.81 14.27
CA THR A 11 -6.27 -0.55 13.66
C THR A 11 -7.38 0.50 13.64
N PRO A 12 -7.02 1.80 13.70
CA PRO A 12 -7.98 2.88 13.45
C PRO A 12 -8.70 2.72 12.11
N SER A 13 -7.99 2.30 11.06
CA SER A 13 -8.57 2.07 9.73
C SER A 13 -9.58 0.92 9.66
N LYS A 14 -9.71 0.09 10.70
CA LYS A 14 -10.52 -1.14 10.68
C LYS A 14 -10.23 -2.03 9.47
N ARG A 15 -8.98 -2.05 9.03
CA ARG A 15 -8.56 -2.79 7.83
C ARG A 15 -8.84 -4.29 8.00
N GLU A 16 -8.75 -4.80 9.22
CA GLU A 16 -9.11 -6.16 9.58
C GLU A 16 -10.56 -6.48 9.21
N ASN A 17 -11.52 -5.61 9.53
CA ASN A 17 -12.93 -5.80 9.21
C ASN A 17 -13.18 -5.74 7.70
N TYR A 18 -12.48 -4.84 6.99
CA TYR A 18 -12.56 -4.77 5.54
C TYR A 18 -12.06 -6.07 4.91
N VAL A 19 -10.91 -6.59 5.35
CA VAL A 19 -10.35 -7.84 4.82
C VAL A 19 -11.22 -9.05 5.16
N THR A 20 -11.79 -9.12 6.37
CA THR A 20 -12.76 -10.16 6.72
C THR A 20 -13.98 -10.15 5.79
N SER A 21 -14.44 -8.96 5.38
CA SER A 21 -15.53 -8.83 4.41
C SER A 21 -15.09 -9.23 3.01
N LEU A 22 -13.87 -8.87 2.60
CA LEU A 22 -13.28 -9.20 1.30
C LEU A 22 -13.06 -10.72 1.14
N GLN A 23 -12.63 -11.41 2.20
CA GLN A 23 -12.38 -12.86 2.22
C GLN A 23 -13.60 -13.71 1.85
N LYS A 24 -14.81 -13.16 1.93
CA LYS A 24 -16.05 -13.83 1.50
C LYS A 24 -16.15 -13.98 -0.02
N TYR A 25 -15.36 -13.21 -0.78
CA TYR A 25 -15.48 -13.12 -2.24
C TYR A 25 -14.17 -13.42 -2.98
N VAL A 26 -13.04 -13.42 -2.27
CA VAL A 26 -11.70 -13.72 -2.81
C VAL A 26 -10.86 -14.41 -1.75
N THR A 27 -10.08 -15.42 -2.14
CA THR A 27 -9.08 -16.04 -1.26
C THR A 27 -7.96 -15.05 -0.93
N VAL A 28 -7.92 -14.65 0.34
CA VAL A 28 -6.84 -13.85 0.94
C VAL A 28 -6.12 -14.71 1.96
N ASP A 29 -4.85 -14.99 1.69
CA ASP A 29 -3.97 -15.70 2.60
C ASP A 29 -3.32 -14.71 3.57
N ILE A 30 -3.61 -14.87 4.86
CA ILE A 30 -3.20 -13.94 5.91
C ILE A 30 -2.02 -14.51 6.69
N PHE A 31 -0.89 -13.84 6.58
CA PHE A 31 0.37 -14.19 7.22
C PHE A 31 0.64 -13.31 8.44
N GLY A 32 1.16 -13.88 9.52
CA GLY A 32 1.54 -13.16 10.74
C GLY A 32 0.46 -13.22 11.82
N LYS A 33 0.58 -12.35 12.85
CA LYS A 33 -0.21 -12.46 14.10
C LYS A 33 -1.73 -12.36 13.94
N CYS A 34 -2.22 -11.81 12.82
CA CYS A 34 -3.65 -11.68 12.56
C CYS A 34 -4.22 -12.78 11.67
N GLY A 35 -3.40 -13.77 11.29
CA GLY A 35 -3.81 -14.93 10.52
C GLY A 35 -3.21 -16.21 11.09
N HIS A 36 -3.44 -17.32 10.38
CA HIS A 36 -2.94 -18.64 10.78
C HIS A 36 -1.67 -19.05 10.03
N LEU A 37 -1.31 -18.34 8.95
CA LEU A 37 -0.11 -18.63 8.19
C LEU A 37 1.09 -17.90 8.78
N SER A 38 2.22 -18.58 8.82
CA SER A 38 3.49 -17.99 9.23
C SER A 38 4.43 -17.91 8.04
N CYS A 39 5.12 -16.79 7.93
CA CYS A 39 6.28 -16.71 7.07
C CYS A 39 7.35 -15.88 7.74
N GLY A 40 8.51 -16.50 7.98
CA GLY A 40 9.70 -15.85 8.51
C GLY A 40 9.47 -15.06 9.81
N VAL A 41 10.42 -14.17 10.10
CA VAL A 41 10.33 -13.22 11.22
C VAL A 41 9.85 -11.87 10.69
N ARG A 42 9.07 -11.15 11.50
CA ARG A 42 8.58 -9.80 11.17
C ARG A 42 9.76 -8.83 11.01
N SER A 43 9.79 -8.13 9.89
CA SER A 43 10.64 -6.95 9.67
C SER A 43 9.79 -5.75 9.29
N ALA A 44 10.31 -4.54 9.52
CA ALA A 44 9.74 -3.31 9.00
C ALA A 44 10.05 -3.11 7.50
N GLY A 45 10.94 -3.92 6.92
CA GLY A 45 11.25 -3.90 5.49
C GLY A 45 10.76 -5.16 4.76
N VAL A 46 11.23 -5.31 3.53
CA VAL A 46 11.09 -6.56 2.78
C VAL A 46 11.77 -7.71 3.52
N THR A 47 11.13 -8.88 3.43
CA THR A 47 11.61 -10.15 3.96
C THR A 47 11.56 -11.19 2.86
N ASP A 48 12.21 -12.34 3.06
CA ASP A 48 12.12 -13.51 2.17
C ASP A 48 10.67 -13.89 1.84
N CYS A 49 9.73 -13.56 2.73
CA CYS A 49 8.31 -13.78 2.51
C CYS A 49 7.76 -12.98 1.34
N HIS A 50 8.16 -11.73 1.18
CA HIS A 50 7.68 -10.91 0.07
C HIS A 50 8.17 -11.48 -1.27
N PHE A 51 9.41 -11.96 -1.34
CA PHE A 51 9.94 -12.64 -2.52
C PHE A 51 9.24 -13.99 -2.80
N LYS A 52 8.86 -14.73 -1.75
CA LYS A 52 8.01 -15.93 -1.90
C LYS A 52 6.62 -15.56 -2.39
N PHE A 53 6.00 -14.53 -1.81
CA PHE A 53 4.68 -14.07 -2.22
C PHE A 53 4.68 -13.64 -3.69
N ALA A 54 5.75 -13.01 -4.16
CA ALA A 54 5.88 -12.59 -5.57
C ALA A 54 5.90 -13.75 -6.57
N LYS A 55 6.12 -14.99 -6.12
CA LYS A 55 6.04 -16.19 -6.95
C LYS A 55 4.65 -16.82 -6.96
N ASP A 56 3.95 -16.73 -5.84
CA ASP A 56 2.73 -17.51 -5.59
C ASP A 56 1.43 -16.67 -5.68
N TYR A 57 1.55 -15.34 -5.63
CA TYR A 57 0.43 -14.41 -5.56
C TYR A 57 0.52 -13.34 -6.63
N LYS A 58 -0.66 -12.88 -7.10
CA LYS A 58 -0.78 -11.78 -8.05
C LYS A 58 -0.95 -10.43 -7.35
N PHE A 59 -1.56 -10.44 -6.17
CA PHE A 59 -1.93 -9.24 -5.44
C PHE A 59 -1.41 -9.30 -4.01
N TYR A 60 -1.06 -8.13 -3.47
CA TYR A 60 -0.70 -7.98 -2.07
C TYR A 60 -1.50 -6.85 -1.42
N LEU A 61 -2.10 -7.10 -0.25
CA LEU A 61 -2.83 -6.07 0.48
C LEU A 61 -1.86 -5.15 1.25
N ALA A 62 -1.55 -4.00 0.66
CA ALA A 62 -0.75 -2.92 1.23
C ALA A 62 -1.62 -1.96 2.07
N PHE A 63 -2.42 -2.50 2.99
CA PHE A 63 -3.41 -1.73 3.77
C PHE A 63 -2.78 -1.03 4.96
N GLU A 64 -3.03 0.27 5.12
CA GLU A 64 -2.47 1.07 6.18
C GLU A 64 -3.24 0.94 7.50
N ASN A 65 -2.53 1.23 8.60
CA ASN A 65 -3.13 1.20 9.93
C ASN A 65 -4.17 2.32 10.14
N SER A 66 -4.06 3.42 9.39
CA SER A 66 -4.94 4.58 9.47
C SER A 66 -5.21 5.12 8.06
N ILE A 67 -6.35 5.78 7.87
CA ILE A 67 -6.71 6.42 6.59
C ILE A 67 -6.43 7.92 6.73
N CYS A 68 -5.26 8.35 6.26
CA CYS A 68 -4.84 9.75 6.35
C CYS A 68 -4.35 10.24 5.00
N LYS A 69 -4.53 11.53 4.72
CA LYS A 69 -3.87 12.19 3.60
C LYS A 69 -2.36 11.96 3.69
N ASP A 70 -1.72 11.67 2.56
CA ASP A 70 -0.26 11.50 2.42
C ASP A 70 0.36 10.32 3.19
N TYR A 71 -0.42 9.53 3.95
CA TYR A 71 0.09 8.41 4.73
C TYR A 71 0.19 7.13 3.90
N THR A 72 1.28 7.01 3.14
CA THR A 72 1.72 5.77 2.48
C THR A 72 3.06 5.34 3.09
N THR A 73 3.20 4.06 3.41
CA THR A 73 4.38 3.52 4.10
C THR A 73 5.09 2.45 3.27
N GLU A 74 6.00 1.70 3.90
CA GLU A 74 6.74 0.57 3.31
C GLU A 74 5.82 -0.43 2.59
N LYS A 75 4.58 -0.57 3.06
CA LYS A 75 3.64 -1.59 2.58
C LYS A 75 3.38 -1.47 1.08
N LEU A 76 3.35 -0.25 0.55
CA LEU A 76 3.28 0.01 -0.88
C LEU A 76 4.67 0.08 -1.49
N PHE A 77 5.55 0.90 -0.91
CA PHE A 77 6.81 1.26 -1.56
C PHE A 77 7.79 0.08 -1.71
N ASN A 78 7.70 -0.93 -0.84
CA ASN A 78 8.53 -2.13 -0.94
C ASN A 78 8.39 -2.83 -2.30
N PHE A 79 7.23 -2.73 -2.96
CA PHE A 79 6.98 -3.34 -4.26
C PHE A 79 7.73 -2.63 -5.40
N PHE A 80 8.00 -1.34 -5.23
CA PHE A 80 8.79 -0.54 -6.18
C PHE A 80 10.28 -0.59 -5.86
N PHE A 81 10.66 -0.53 -4.57
CA PHE A 81 12.06 -0.59 -4.14
C PHE A 81 12.73 -1.94 -4.42
N HIS A 82 11.96 -3.03 -4.35
CA HIS A 82 12.49 -4.39 -4.47
C HIS A 82 11.99 -5.14 -5.70
N ASP A 83 11.34 -4.43 -6.63
CA ASP A 83 10.80 -4.95 -7.87
C ASP A 83 10.02 -6.26 -7.70
N LEU A 84 9.01 -6.23 -6.81
CA LEU A 84 8.19 -7.40 -6.54
C LEU A 84 7.09 -7.51 -7.60
N ALA A 85 7.05 -8.64 -8.30
CA ALA A 85 6.10 -8.92 -9.37
C ALA A 85 4.68 -9.23 -8.85
N MET A 86 4.09 -8.29 -8.11
CA MET A 86 2.72 -8.30 -7.61
C MET A 86 2.10 -6.92 -7.75
N ILE A 87 0.78 -6.86 -7.88
CA ILE A 87 0.04 -5.61 -7.89
C ILE A 87 -0.34 -5.26 -6.43
N PRO A 88 0.17 -4.16 -5.87
CA PRO A 88 -0.22 -3.72 -4.54
C PRO A 88 -1.67 -3.19 -4.55
N VAL A 89 -2.47 -3.67 -3.61
CA VAL A 89 -3.83 -3.19 -3.34
C VAL A 89 -3.78 -2.34 -2.09
N ILE A 90 -4.00 -1.04 -2.22
CA ILE A 90 -3.88 -0.09 -1.11
C ILE A 90 -5.24 0.20 -0.46
N ASN A 91 -5.19 0.52 0.82
CA ASN A 91 -6.27 1.15 1.56
C ASN A 91 -5.64 2.05 2.63
N GLY A 92 -5.62 3.36 2.37
CA GLY A 92 -4.89 4.33 3.20
C GLY A 92 -5.15 5.75 2.73
N PRO A 93 -4.24 6.40 2.00
CA PRO A 93 -4.40 7.79 1.62
C PRO A 93 -5.45 7.99 0.52
N PRO A 94 -6.45 8.89 0.72
CA PRO A 94 -7.40 9.26 -0.33
C PRO A 94 -6.74 9.88 -1.57
N ASN A 95 -5.55 10.45 -1.39
CA ASN A 95 -4.84 11.21 -2.40
C ASN A 95 -3.59 10.50 -2.94
N ALA A 96 -3.49 9.17 -2.82
CA ALA A 96 -2.36 8.40 -3.34
C ALA A 96 -2.05 8.71 -4.83
N HIS A 97 -3.10 8.99 -5.61
CA HIS A 97 -3.00 9.34 -7.04
C HIS A 97 -2.23 10.64 -7.34
N GLU A 98 -2.01 11.50 -6.32
CA GLU A 98 -1.24 12.74 -6.49
C GLU A 98 0.27 12.46 -6.58
N TYR A 99 0.75 11.31 -6.08
CA TYR A 99 2.18 11.00 -5.99
C TYR A 99 2.56 9.56 -6.36
N ILE A 100 1.59 8.66 -6.53
CA ILE A 100 1.80 7.31 -7.06
C ILE A 100 1.18 7.23 -8.46
N PRO A 101 1.94 6.80 -9.49
CA PRO A 101 1.41 6.68 -10.85
C PRO A 101 0.21 5.72 -10.93
N ARG A 102 -0.86 6.16 -11.59
CA ARG A 102 -2.04 5.32 -11.86
C ARG A 102 -1.64 4.11 -12.70
N GLY A 103 -2.35 2.99 -12.52
CA GLY A 103 -2.05 1.74 -13.24
C GLY A 103 -0.88 0.95 -12.66
N THR A 104 -0.29 1.38 -11.53
CA THR A 104 0.74 0.63 -10.80
C THR A 104 0.24 -0.02 -9.51
N TYR A 105 -0.99 0.32 -9.10
CA TYR A 105 -1.64 -0.16 -7.88
C TYR A 105 -3.17 -0.16 -8.05
N ILE A 106 -3.86 -0.85 -7.16
CA ILE A 106 -5.33 -0.83 -7.05
C ILE A 106 -5.71 -0.13 -5.75
N ASN A 107 -6.58 0.87 -5.81
CA ASN A 107 -7.09 1.53 -4.60
C ASN A 107 -8.41 0.90 -4.17
N ALA A 108 -8.45 0.25 -3.02
CA ALA A 108 -9.68 -0.34 -2.47
C ALA A 108 -10.80 0.70 -2.28
N ARG A 109 -10.44 1.99 -2.15
CA ARG A 109 -11.38 3.11 -1.96
C ARG A 109 -12.05 3.58 -3.25
N ASP A 110 -11.58 3.13 -4.41
CA ASP A 110 -12.22 3.44 -5.70
C ASP A 110 -13.45 2.56 -5.95
N PHE A 111 -13.69 1.57 -5.08
CA PHE A 111 -14.81 0.63 -5.15
C PHE A 111 -15.85 0.94 -4.06
N SER A 112 -17.12 0.81 -4.40
CA SER A 112 -18.23 1.05 -3.47
C SER A 112 -18.35 -0.02 -2.37
N SER A 113 -17.75 -1.20 -2.57
CA SER A 113 -17.77 -2.30 -1.60
C SER A 113 -16.61 -3.29 -1.79
N PRO A 114 -16.32 -4.15 -0.78
CA PRO A 114 -15.38 -5.26 -0.93
C PRO A 114 -15.76 -6.26 -2.03
N VAL A 115 -17.05 -6.38 -2.37
CA VAL A 115 -17.54 -7.26 -3.46
C VAL A 115 -17.04 -6.75 -4.80
N GLU A 116 -17.14 -5.45 -5.02
CA GLU A 116 -16.69 -4.80 -6.26
C GLU A 116 -15.17 -4.90 -6.41
N LEU A 117 -14.43 -4.69 -5.32
CA LEU A 117 -12.99 -4.92 -5.31
C LEU A 117 -12.66 -6.39 -5.64
N ALA A 118 -13.34 -7.35 -5.01
CA ALA A 118 -13.11 -8.77 -5.29
C ALA A 118 -13.36 -9.12 -6.76
N ARG A 119 -14.44 -8.58 -7.35
CA ARG A 119 -14.73 -8.78 -8.78
C ARG A 119 -13.62 -8.24 -9.66
N GLU A 120 -13.08 -7.07 -9.33
CA GLU A 120 -11.96 -6.49 -10.08
C GLU A 120 -10.67 -7.33 -9.92
N LEU A 121 -10.37 -7.80 -8.71
CA LEU A 121 -9.23 -8.68 -8.47
C LEU A 121 -9.35 -10.00 -9.25
N HIS A 122 -10.55 -10.58 -9.35
CA HIS A 122 -10.80 -11.74 -10.20
C HIS A 122 -10.65 -11.41 -11.68
N ARG A 123 -11.16 -10.27 -12.14
CA ARG A 123 -11.08 -9.83 -13.54
C ARG A 123 -9.62 -9.64 -13.98
N ILE A 124 -8.82 -8.93 -13.19
CA ILE A 124 -7.39 -8.74 -13.44
C ILE A 124 -6.64 -10.07 -13.26
N GLY A 125 -6.96 -10.82 -12.20
CA GLY A 125 -6.29 -12.07 -11.87
C GLY A 125 -6.51 -13.19 -12.89
N SER A 126 -7.63 -13.21 -13.59
CA SER A 126 -7.95 -14.18 -14.65
C SER A 126 -7.55 -13.72 -16.05
N ASN A 127 -7.13 -12.46 -16.22
CA ASN A 127 -6.70 -11.90 -17.50
C ASN A 127 -5.21 -11.55 -17.47
N GLU A 128 -4.38 -12.41 -18.06
CA GLU A 128 -2.93 -12.24 -18.09
C GLU A 128 -2.49 -10.93 -18.73
N THR A 129 -3.15 -10.51 -19.81
CA THR A 129 -2.83 -9.23 -20.49
C THR A 129 -3.01 -8.04 -19.55
N LEU A 130 -4.12 -7.99 -18.81
CA LEU A 130 -4.36 -6.92 -17.84
C LEU A 130 -3.39 -6.98 -16.67
N TYR A 131 -3.13 -8.16 -16.14
CA TYR A 131 -2.16 -8.35 -15.06
C TYR A 131 -0.76 -7.85 -15.47
N VAL A 132 -0.28 -8.29 -16.63
CA VAL A 132 1.01 -7.90 -17.19
C VAL A 132 1.05 -6.41 -17.51
N GLN A 133 -0.07 -5.80 -17.93
CA GLN A 133 -0.14 -4.36 -18.15
C GLN A 133 0.15 -3.56 -16.87
N TYR A 134 -0.42 -3.96 -15.72
CA TYR A 134 -0.10 -3.33 -14.42
C TYR A 134 1.37 -3.49 -14.06
N LEU A 135 1.95 -4.68 -14.25
CA LEU A 135 3.37 -4.91 -13.97
C LEU A 135 4.27 -4.07 -14.88
N ARG A 136 4.01 -4.04 -16.18
CA ARG A 136 4.74 -3.21 -17.14
C ARG A 136 4.66 -1.72 -16.81
N GLU A 137 3.50 -1.26 -16.34
CA GLU A 137 3.35 0.13 -15.89
C GLU A 137 4.20 0.38 -14.63
N LYS A 138 4.14 -0.53 -13.65
CA LYS A 138 4.97 -0.48 -12.44
C LYS A 138 6.45 -0.43 -12.79
N ASP A 139 6.91 -1.24 -13.74
CA ASP A 139 8.33 -1.40 -14.10
C ASP A 139 8.95 -0.15 -14.75
N LYS A 140 8.13 0.82 -15.18
CA LYS A 140 8.62 2.15 -15.58
C LYS A 140 9.16 2.96 -14.40
N TYR A 141 8.81 2.57 -13.18
CA TYR A 141 9.13 3.27 -11.95
C TYR A 141 9.99 2.39 -11.06
N GLY A 142 11.25 2.78 -10.90
CA GLY A 142 12.15 2.23 -9.89
C GLY A 142 12.43 3.26 -8.82
N ALA A 143 12.63 2.81 -7.59
CA ALA A 143 13.06 3.68 -6.52
C ALA A 143 14.49 3.29 -6.10
N LYS A 144 15.41 4.25 -6.16
CA LYS A 144 16.78 4.03 -5.69
C LYS A 144 16.78 3.81 -4.19
N HIS A 145 17.74 3.03 -3.68
CA HIS A 145 17.94 2.93 -2.24
C HIS A 145 18.00 4.31 -1.59
N PHE A 146 17.23 4.48 -0.52
CA PHE A 146 17.05 5.76 0.12
C PHE A 146 18.39 6.30 0.65
N ASN A 147 18.74 7.51 0.24
CA ASN A 147 19.89 8.26 0.72
C ASN A 147 19.41 9.61 1.24
N TRP A 148 19.70 9.89 2.50
CA TRP A 148 19.31 11.15 3.15
C TRP A 148 19.80 12.38 2.39
N LYS A 149 20.98 12.34 1.77
CA LYS A 149 21.49 13.48 0.99
C LYS A 149 20.62 13.74 -0.24
N ASP A 150 20.20 12.69 -0.94
CA ASP A 150 19.37 12.80 -2.15
C ASP A 150 17.95 13.28 -1.83
N ALA A 151 17.45 13.00 -0.62
CA ALA A 151 16.15 13.51 -0.15
C ALA A 151 16.23 14.93 0.42
N LEU A 152 17.23 15.22 1.26
CA LEU A 152 17.32 16.48 2.01
C LEU A 152 17.86 17.63 1.16
N CYS A 153 18.81 17.41 0.25
CA CYS A 153 19.36 18.51 -0.56
C CYS A 153 18.30 19.19 -1.45
N PRO A 154 17.46 18.45 -2.20
CA PRO A 154 16.37 19.06 -2.95
C PRO A 154 15.34 19.74 -2.05
N LEU A 155 15.02 19.14 -0.90
CA LEU A 155 14.11 19.74 0.08
C LEU A 155 14.65 21.08 0.58
N CYS A 156 15.92 21.13 1.02
CA CYS A 156 16.58 22.36 1.46
C CYS A 156 16.57 23.42 0.36
N LYS A 157 16.90 23.03 -0.88
CA LYS A 157 16.85 23.94 -2.03
C LYS A 157 15.45 24.50 -2.25
N THR A 158 14.42 23.65 -2.24
CA THR A 158 13.02 24.08 -2.39
C THR A 158 12.58 25.01 -1.27
N LEU A 159 12.92 24.69 -0.01
CA LEU A 159 12.60 25.56 1.13
C LEU A 159 13.27 26.93 1.03
N GLN A 160 14.47 26.99 0.44
CA GLN A 160 15.18 28.26 0.23
C GLN A 160 14.62 29.07 -0.95
N THR A 161 14.26 28.41 -2.07
CA THR A 161 13.83 29.10 -3.29
C THR A 161 12.33 29.39 -3.34
N ASN A 162 11.52 28.52 -2.74
CA ASN A 162 10.06 28.59 -2.69
C ASN A 162 9.63 28.36 -1.23
N PRO A 163 9.88 29.33 -0.34
CA PRO A 163 9.49 29.20 1.05
C PRO A 163 7.99 28.90 1.10
N PRO A 164 7.58 27.80 1.77
CA PRO A 164 6.16 27.48 1.85
C PRO A 164 5.43 28.66 2.49
N LEU A 165 4.23 28.96 2.00
CA LEU A 165 3.27 29.79 2.73
C LEU A 165 3.23 29.27 4.18
N ASN A 166 3.25 30.17 5.17
CA ASN A 166 3.27 29.86 6.61
C ASN A 166 2.18 28.85 7.00
N ASN A 167 2.43 27.56 6.76
CA ASN A 167 1.52 26.46 7.04
C ASN A 167 1.88 25.96 8.44
N THR A 168 1.49 26.74 9.44
CA THR A 168 1.54 26.29 10.82
C THR A 168 0.42 25.30 11.05
N ILE A 169 0.74 24.15 11.63
CA ILE A 169 -0.25 23.25 12.22
C ILE A 169 -0.45 23.75 13.66
N PRO A 170 -1.54 24.47 13.97
CA PRO A 170 -1.69 25.09 15.28
C PRO A 170 -1.93 24.07 16.40
N ASP A 171 -2.39 22.88 16.04
CA ASP A 171 -2.70 21.80 16.95
C ASP A 171 -2.41 20.46 16.25
N ILE A 172 -1.33 19.82 16.67
CA ILE A 172 -0.87 18.54 16.12
C ILE A 172 -1.84 17.41 16.44
N ASP A 173 -2.48 17.42 17.61
CA ASP A 173 -3.44 16.39 18.01
C ASP A 173 -4.70 16.48 17.17
N LYS A 174 -5.23 17.68 16.95
CA LYS A 174 -6.36 17.91 16.05
C LYS A 174 -6.02 17.56 14.61
N TRP A 175 -4.79 17.81 14.18
CA TRP A 175 -4.34 17.43 12.84
C TRP A 175 -4.25 15.91 12.69
N LEU A 176 -3.66 15.19 13.65
CA LEU A 176 -3.57 13.73 13.67
C LEU A 176 -4.97 13.08 13.71
N LYS A 177 -5.92 13.68 14.44
CA LYS A 177 -7.33 13.23 14.48
C LYS A 177 -8.07 13.37 13.14
N ARG A 178 -7.51 14.06 12.13
CA ARG A 178 -8.07 14.09 10.77
C ARG A 178 -7.89 12.76 10.03
N CYS A 179 -6.97 11.91 10.50
CA CYS A 179 -6.89 10.52 10.10
C CYS A 179 -8.21 9.84 10.46
N ARG A 180 -8.96 9.43 9.44
CA ARG A 180 -10.27 8.82 9.67
C ARG A 180 -10.07 7.39 10.15
N SER A 181 -10.77 7.04 11.22
CA SER A 181 -11.21 5.67 11.43
C SER A 181 -12.42 5.39 10.54
N PHE A 182 -12.55 4.15 10.08
CA PHE A 182 -13.76 3.69 9.39
C PHE A 182 -14.96 3.74 10.35
#